data_AF-A0A931LDJ2-F1
#
_entry.id   AF-A0A931LDJ2-F1
#
_cell.length_a   1.000
_cell.length_b   1.000
_cell.length_c   1.000
_cell.angle_alpha   90.00
_cell.angle_beta   90.00
_cell.angle_gamma   90.00
#
_symmetry.space_group_name_H-M   'P 1'
#
loop_
_entity.id
_entity.type
_entity.pdbx_description
1 polymer ?
#
loop_
_entity_poly.entity_id
_entity_poly.type
_entity_poly.pdbx_seq_one_letter_code
_entity_poly.pdbx_strand_id
1 'polypeptide(L)'
;MAKVTSKLQVTVPKAIADQYGIRPGDEIEWSPAGEAIRVIPSGRAVSALDRDARLKLFDAATERQRRRQADRTRRRAPKTRGWTREDLYRRGRAG
;
A
#
# COMPACT_ATOMS: atom_id res chain seq x y z
N MET A 1 3.79 -1.64 24.27
CA MET A 1 4.07 -2.98 23.73
C MET A 1 3.06 -3.95 24.33
N ALA A 2 2.31 -4.69 23.52
CA ALA A 2 1.36 -5.68 24.04
C ALA A 2 2.10 -6.97 24.40
N LYS A 3 1.71 -7.61 25.51
CA LYS A 3 2.20 -8.95 25.88
C LYS A 3 1.19 -10.00 25.44
N VAL A 4 1.69 -11.14 25.01
CA VAL A 4 0.88 -12.32 24.71
C VAL A 4 0.59 -13.05 26.02
N THR A 5 -0.67 -13.41 26.28
CA THR A 5 -1.04 -14.18 27.47
C THR A 5 -0.69 -15.66 27.32
N SER A 6 -0.78 -16.45 28.39
CA SER A 6 -0.59 -17.91 28.34
C SER A 6 -1.57 -18.63 27.41
N LYS A 7 -2.72 -18.00 27.11
CA LYS A 7 -3.72 -18.50 26.15
C LYS A 7 -3.50 -18.01 24.72
N LEU A 8 -2.33 -17.42 24.43
CA LEU A 8 -1.98 -16.84 23.13
C LEU A 8 -2.89 -15.69 22.69
N GLN A 9 -3.46 -14.95 23.66
CA GLN A 9 -4.28 -13.77 23.39
C GLN A 9 -3.44 -12.50 23.46
N VAL A 10 -3.78 -11.52 22.63
CA VAL A 10 -3.26 -10.16 22.71
C VAL A 10 -4.41 -9.19 22.89
N THR A 11 -4.19 -8.13 23.67
CA THR A 11 -5.19 -7.08 23.85
C THR A 11 -5.10 -6.08 22.71
N VAL A 12 -6.23 -5.79 22.08
CA VAL A 12 -6.34 -4.74 21.06
C VAL A 12 -6.42 -3.39 21.77
N PRO A 13 -5.53 -2.43 21.50
CA PRO A 13 -5.62 -1.09 22.06
C PRO A 13 -6.94 -0.41 21.68
N LYS A 14 -7.57 0.31 22.62
CA LYS A 14 -8.88 0.95 22.40
C LYS A 14 -8.93 1.82 21.15
N ALA A 15 -7.90 2.63 20.90
CA ALA A 15 -7.83 3.48 19.71
C ALA A 15 -7.91 2.68 18.39
N ILE A 16 -7.29 1.50 18.34
CA ILE A 16 -7.34 0.61 17.19
C ILE A 16 -8.70 -0.08 17.11
N ALA A 17 -9.22 -0.57 18.23
CA ALA A 17 -10.56 -1.18 18.27
C ALA A 17 -11.63 -0.20 17.77
N ASP A 18 -11.59 1.07 18.18
CA ASP A 18 -12.54 2.09 17.74
C ASP A 18 -12.34 2.47 16.26
N GLN A 19 -11.10 2.64 15.81
CA GLN A 19 -10.81 2.93 14.40
C GLN A 19 -11.35 1.84 13.46
N TYR A 20 -11.16 0.58 13.83
CA TYR A 20 -11.57 -0.57 13.03
C TYR A 20 -12.99 -1.05 13.35
N GLY A 21 -13.63 -0.50 14.38
CA GLY A 21 -14.99 -0.85 14.79
C GLY A 21 -15.11 -2.22 15.44
N ILE A 22 -14.04 -2.73 16.05
CA ILE A 22 -13.99 -4.04 16.71
C ILE A 22 -14.72 -3.94 18.05
N ARG A 23 -15.67 -4.85 18.28
CA ARG A 23 -16.48 -4.96 19.48
C ARG A 23 -16.38 -6.38 20.07
N PRO A 24 -16.59 -6.55 21.38
CA PRO A 24 -16.69 -7.87 21.98
C PRO A 24 -17.81 -8.69 21.32
N GLY A 25 -17.49 -9.92 20.91
CA GLY A 25 -18.42 -10.79 20.18
C GLY A 25 -18.22 -10.80 18.66
N ASP A 26 -17.45 -9.84 18.11
CA ASP A 26 -17.11 -9.83 16.70
C ASP A 26 -16.20 -11.02 16.35
N GLU A 27 -16.44 -11.59 15.18
CA GLU A 27 -15.54 -12.55 14.57
C GLU A 27 -14.39 -11.82 13.83
N ILE A 28 -13.22 -12.46 13.77
CA ILE A 28 -12.05 -11.93 13.07
C ILE A 28 -11.36 -13.03 12.27
N GLU A 29 -10.84 -12.67 11.10
CA GLU A 29 -10.00 -13.53 10.27
C GLU A 29 -8.53 -13.17 10.47
N TRP A 30 -7.69 -14.20 10.54
CA TRP A 30 -6.25 -14.08 10.62
C TRP A 30 -5.63 -14.47 9.29
N SER A 31 -4.81 -13.59 8.71
CA SER A 31 -4.11 -13.85 7.45
C SER A 31 -2.61 -13.59 7.59
N PRO A 32 -1.75 -14.45 7.01
CA PRO A 32 -0.32 -14.15 6.90
C PRO A 32 -0.10 -12.93 5.99
N ALA A 33 0.88 -12.10 6.33
CA ALA A 33 1.26 -10.90 5.57
C ALA A 33 2.76 -10.64 5.67
N GLY A 34 3.56 -11.49 5.03
CA GLY A 34 5.03 -11.43 5.10
C GLY A 34 5.51 -11.72 6.52
N GLU A 35 6.23 -10.77 7.12
CA GLU A 35 6.72 -10.84 8.51
C GLU A 35 5.67 -10.41 9.54
N ALA A 36 4.44 -10.09 9.12
CA ALA A 36 3.35 -9.67 9.97
C ALA A 36 2.14 -10.61 9.86
N ILE A 37 1.28 -10.56 10.87
CA ILE A 37 -0.05 -11.19 10.84
C ILE A 37 -1.09 -10.08 10.73
N ARG A 38 -2.03 -10.22 9.79
CA ARG A 38 -3.18 -9.31 9.66
C ARG A 38 -4.37 -9.85 10.41
N VAL A 39 -5.06 -8.93 11.09
CA VAL A 39 -6.39 -9.14 11.68
C VAL A 39 -7.40 -8.42 10.79
N ILE A 40 -8.41 -9.14 10.33
CA ILE A 40 -9.46 -8.62 9.46
C ILE A 40 -10.80 -8.85 10.18
N PRO A 41 -11.47 -7.80 10.68
CA PRO A 41 -12.81 -7.94 11.27
C PRO A 41 -13.80 -8.48 10.25
N SER A 42 -14.54 -9.54 10.61
CA SER A 42 -15.56 -10.09 9.71
C SER A 42 -16.73 -9.10 9.59
N GLY A 43 -17.29 -8.97 8.39
CA GLY A 43 -18.36 -8.00 8.10
C GLY A 43 -17.89 -6.61 7.68
N ARG A 44 -16.63 -6.23 7.93
CA ARG A 44 -16.04 -5.01 7.38
C ARG A 44 -15.06 -5.37 6.27
N ALA A 45 -15.58 -5.67 5.09
CA ALA A 45 -14.81 -5.46 3.87
C ALA A 45 -14.37 -3.99 3.89
N VAL A 46 -13.12 -3.72 4.31
CA VAL A 46 -12.48 -2.40 4.56
C VAL A 46 -13.11 -1.34 3.69
N SER A 47 -14.21 -0.72 4.16
CA SER A 47 -15.29 -0.14 3.33
C SER A 47 -14.87 -0.08 1.88
N ALA A 48 -14.89 -1.25 1.22
CA ALA A 48 -14.28 -1.35 -0.09
C ALA A 48 -15.09 -0.37 -0.87
N LEU A 49 -14.47 0.76 -1.25
CA LEU A 49 -15.15 1.87 -1.91
C LEU A 49 -16.19 1.24 -2.82
N ASP A 50 -17.44 1.65 -2.69
CA ASP A 50 -18.47 1.06 -3.54
C ASP A 50 -17.97 1.13 -4.99
N ARG A 51 -18.36 0.15 -5.81
CA ARG A 51 -17.86 -0.04 -7.17
C ARG A 51 -17.76 1.28 -7.92
N ASP A 52 -18.77 2.14 -7.77
CA ASP A 52 -18.82 3.47 -8.38
C ASP A 52 -17.72 4.42 -7.88
N ALA A 53 -17.44 4.41 -6.58
CA ALA A 53 -16.35 5.20 -6.01
C ALA A 53 -14.96 4.66 -6.44
N ARG A 54 -14.80 3.35 -6.59
CA ARG A 54 -13.57 2.75 -7.17
C ARG A 54 -13.37 3.15 -8.62
N LEU A 55 -14.43 3.08 -9.42
CA LEU A 55 -14.39 3.48 -10.84
C LEU A 55 -14.03 4.96 -10.97
N LYS A 56 -14.65 5.84 -10.16
CA LYS A 56 -14.30 7.29 -10.13
C LYS A 56 -12.82 7.53 -9.84
N LEU A 57 -12.25 6.84 -8.84
CA LEU A 57 -10.82 6.99 -8.53
C LEU A 57 -9.93 6.45 -9.65
N PHE A 58 -10.32 5.32 -10.25
CA PHE A 58 -9.60 4.73 -11.37
C PHE A 58 -9.59 5.65 -12.59
N ASP A 59 -10.73 6.23 -12.95
CA ASP A 59 -10.83 7.18 -14.06
C ASP A 59 -10.01 8.43 -13.80
N ALA A 60 -10.08 8.99 -12.57
CA ALA A 60 -9.26 10.13 -12.18
C ALA A 60 -7.75 9.81 -12.25
N ALA A 61 -7.34 8.61 -11.85
CA ALA A 61 -5.94 8.17 -11.96
C ALA A 61 -5.51 8.01 -13.42
N THR A 62 -6.37 7.43 -14.25
CA THR A 62 -6.13 7.23 -15.68
C THR A 62 -6.00 8.58 -16.39
N GLU A 63 -6.86 9.54 -16.08
CA GLU A 63 -6.81 10.88 -16.66
C GLU A 63 -5.52 11.63 -16.26
N ARG A 64 -5.12 11.55 -14.98
CA ARG A 64 -3.81 12.07 -14.55
C ARG A 64 -2.65 11.46 -15.35
N GLN A 65 -2.72 10.16 -15.62
CA GLN A 65 -1.69 9.47 -16.39
C GLN A 65 -1.66 9.89 -17.85
N ARG A 66 -2.82 10.03 -18.51
CA ARG A 66 -2.92 10.52 -19.90
C ARG A 66 -2.30 11.91 -20.03
N ARG A 67 -2.61 12.83 -19.12
CA ARG A 67 -2.02 14.18 -19.11
C ARG A 67 -0.50 14.16 -19.01
N ARG A 68 0.06 13.36 -18.09
CA ARG A 68 1.52 13.17 -17.96
C ARG A 68 2.15 12.62 -19.24
N GLN A 69 1.48 11.68 -19.92
CA GLN A 69 1.97 11.12 -21.17
C GLN A 69 1.94 12.13 -22.32
N ALA A 70 0.86 12.92 -22.42
CA ALA A 70 0.75 14.01 -23.40
C ALA A 70 1.83 15.10 -23.18
N ASP A 71 2.13 15.43 -21.93
CA ASP A 71 3.21 16.37 -21.61
C ASP A 71 4.61 15.76 -21.86
N ARG A 72 4.77 14.44 -21.68
CA ARG A 72 6.00 13.73 -22.04
C ARG A 72 6.22 13.62 -23.54
N THR A 73 5.18 13.49 -24.36
CA THR A 73 5.34 13.53 -25.82
C THR A 73 5.71 14.94 -26.30
N ARG A 74 5.23 15.99 -25.62
CA ARG A 74 5.65 17.38 -25.87
C ARG A 74 7.10 17.66 -25.48
N ARG A 75 7.60 17.04 -24.41
CA ARG A 75 9.01 17.15 -23.99
C ARG A 75 9.83 16.08 -24.71
N ARG A 76 10.59 16.45 -25.76
CA ARG A 76 11.54 15.54 -26.45
C ARG A 76 12.32 14.74 -25.40
N ALA A 77 12.14 13.42 -25.41
CA ALA A 77 12.95 12.55 -24.57
C ALA A 77 14.43 12.77 -24.93
N PRO A 78 15.33 12.92 -23.94
CA PRO A 78 16.74 12.97 -24.24
C PRO A 78 17.13 11.71 -25.00
N LYS A 79 17.81 11.88 -26.14
CA LYS A 79 18.18 10.78 -27.05
C LYS A 79 19.05 9.72 -26.38
N THR A 80 19.65 10.04 -25.25
CA THR A 80 20.54 9.18 -24.48
C THR A 80 20.22 9.27 -22.99
N ARG A 81 20.48 8.20 -22.23
CA ARG A 81 20.21 8.11 -20.78
C ARG A 81 21.14 9.00 -19.92
N GLY A 82 22.11 9.69 -20.51
CA GLY A 82 23.09 10.52 -19.80
C GLY A 82 24.18 9.73 -19.05
N TRP A 83 24.21 8.41 -19.21
CA TRP A 83 25.24 7.52 -18.70
C TRP A 83 25.35 6.29 -19.62
N THR A 84 26.58 5.81 -19.77
CA THR A 84 26.91 4.54 -20.45
C THR A 84 26.90 3.38 -19.46
N ARG A 85 26.82 2.14 -19.95
CA ARG A 85 26.89 0.95 -19.09
C ARG A 85 28.21 0.91 -18.35
N GLU A 86 29.28 1.32 -19.00
CA GLU A 86 30.63 1.39 -18.48
C GLU A 86 30.75 2.41 -17.33
N ASP A 87 29.97 3.50 -17.36
CA ASP A 87 29.95 4.49 -16.27
C ASP A 87 29.38 3.91 -14.97
N LEU A 88 28.44 2.96 -15.04
CA LEU A 88 27.87 2.31 -13.86
C LEU A 88 28.91 1.45 -13.13
N TYR A 89 29.81 0.80 -13.87
CA TYR A 89 30.88 -0.02 -13.29
C TYR A 89 32.05 0.84 -12.79
N ARG A 90 32.26 2.04 -13.35
CA ARG A 90 33.32 2.96 -12.91
C ARG A 90 32.97 3.80 -11.68
N ARG A 91 31.71 4.24 -11.53
CA ARG A 91 31.28 5.10 -10.39
C ARG A 91 31.38 4.43 -9.01
N GLY A 92 31.54 3.10 -8.96
CA GLY A 92 31.72 2.34 -7.71
C GLY A 92 33.18 2.16 -7.26
N ARG A 93 34.18 2.61 -8.03
CA ARG A 93 35.60 2.55 -7.62
C ARG A 93 36.11 3.94 -7.22
N ALA A 94 35.57 4.47 -6.15
CA ALA A 94 36.22 5.46 -5.31
C ALA A 94 35.98 5.00 -3.87
N GLY A 95 36.77 4.03 -3.45
CA GLY A 95 36.87 3.47 -2.11
C GLY A 95 38.30 3.05 -1.91
#